data_AF-A0A2E6MQV7-F1
#
_entry.id   AF-A0A2E6MQV7-F1
#
_cell.length_a   1.000
_cell.length_b   1.000
_cell.length_c   1.000
_cell.angle_alpha   90.00
_cell.angle_beta   90.00
_cell.angle_gamma   90.00
#
_symmetry.space_group_name_H-M   'P 1'
#
loop_
_entity.id
_entity.type
_entity.pdbx_description
1 polymer ?
#
loop_
_entity_poly.entity_id
_entity_poly.type
_entity_poly.pdbx_seq_one_letter_code
_entity_poly.pdbx_strand_id
1 'polypeptide(L)'
;MAQEKRTVDAGGLSRREGVYIARIVSHLDPLSKGDLEVEILKTTTSGNDEEAAGQILHVRYLSLFGGQTTVRANSKNPGYANSQMSYGMWFVPPDVGTRVMVVFVEGSINQGYWIGCVPDDYMNFGVPSGNYAATTFNELNNAKKLPVTEYNKLTEKGRTADPTQFIKPVSPQSTVLSSQGLLEDEIRGITSSSARRETPSSVFGISTPGPLDKAPGSPKTAYGPKGAKAQIHSMRLGGSSLVFDDGDDKHLRKGDAGSTKSEYASVEAGEKDGKVALPMGESIRLRTRTGHQILMHNTEDLIYIGNAKGTSWIELSSNGKIDIYARDSISVHTENDLNFTADRDINFQAGREFNLKTASNINIDTAASLRAYVAVDNTITTLGNLDINTLGANKFTAGTTTDILSTDNHTETAKEIHMNGPQAATATATTPLSTHKLPQAASGYTSRYPSVATAIADASLSKRLPQHEPWTHHESMDPTVFVDTKTDRTNTEELPAQTVALTVDTFKKGQ
;
A
#
# COMPACT_ATOMS: atom_id res chain seq x y z
N MET A 1 -9.79 -69.91 20.77
CA MET A 1 -10.59 -69.12 19.82
C MET A 1 -11.88 -68.72 20.49
N ALA A 2 -11.95 -67.48 20.98
CA ALA A 2 -13.16 -66.90 21.54
C ALA A 2 -13.45 -65.62 20.75
N GLN A 3 -14.61 -65.60 20.12
CA GLN A 3 -15.08 -64.56 19.21
C GLN A 3 -15.51 -63.35 20.04
N GLU A 4 -14.78 -62.25 19.94
CA GLU A 4 -15.17 -60.96 20.53
C GLU A 4 -16.40 -60.45 19.78
N LYS A 5 -17.56 -60.60 20.42
CA LYS A 5 -18.84 -60.09 19.96
C LYS A 5 -18.83 -58.59 20.25
N ARG A 6 -18.64 -57.75 19.22
CA ARG A 6 -18.89 -56.30 19.32
C ARG A 6 -20.35 -56.10 19.73
N THR A 7 -20.57 -55.71 20.98
CA THR A 7 -21.84 -55.20 21.45
C THR A 7 -22.13 -53.92 20.68
N VAL A 8 -23.29 -53.89 20.03
CA VAL A 8 -23.85 -52.68 19.41
C VAL A 8 -24.08 -51.68 20.54
N ASP A 9 -23.57 -50.47 20.37
CA ASP A 9 -23.70 -49.35 21.30
C ASP A 9 -25.19 -49.05 21.53
N ALA A 10 -25.77 -49.60 22.60
CA ALA A 10 -27.13 -49.33 23.06
C ALA A 10 -27.15 -48.07 23.96
N GLY A 11 -26.41 -47.04 23.55
CA GLY A 11 -26.29 -45.76 24.26
C GLY A 11 -25.99 -44.59 23.32
N GLY A 12 -26.18 -44.76 22.00
CA GLY A 12 -25.98 -43.70 21.03
C GLY A 12 -26.91 -42.54 21.33
N LEU A 13 -26.35 -41.36 21.63
CA LEU A 13 -27.06 -40.10 21.51
C LEU A 13 -27.71 -40.08 20.12
N SER A 14 -29.02 -40.31 20.04
CA SER A 14 -29.79 -39.99 18.84
C SER A 14 -29.83 -38.48 18.73
N ARG A 15 -28.73 -37.89 18.23
CA ARG A 15 -28.69 -36.47 17.93
C ARG A 15 -29.74 -36.25 16.85
N ARG A 16 -30.80 -35.54 17.23
CA ARG A 16 -31.89 -35.15 16.33
C ARG A 16 -31.30 -34.36 15.16
N GLU A 17 -31.95 -34.42 14.01
CA GLU A 17 -31.61 -33.56 12.88
C GLU A 17 -31.57 -32.09 13.35
N GLY A 18 -30.52 -31.36 12.99
CA GLY A 18 -30.36 -29.99 13.47
C GLY A 18 -28.97 -29.38 13.26
N VAL A 19 -28.87 -28.11 13.64
CA VAL A 19 -27.63 -27.32 13.60
C VAL A 19 -27.09 -27.14 15.02
N TYR A 20 -25.78 -27.32 15.17
CA TYR A 20 -25.10 -27.33 16.46
C TYR A 20 -23.97 -26.31 16.50
N ILE A 21 -23.69 -25.74 17.67
CA ILE A 21 -22.47 -24.96 17.90
C ILE A 21 -21.40 -25.92 18.40
N ALA A 22 -20.22 -25.87 17.78
CA ALA A 22 -19.08 -26.68 18.16
C ALA A 22 -17.82 -25.81 18.31
N ARG A 23 -16.84 -26.32 19.06
CA ARG A 23 -15.53 -25.71 19.22
C ARG A 23 -14.50 -26.56 18.50
N ILE A 24 -13.60 -25.91 17.76
CA ILE A 24 -12.51 -26.59 17.06
C ILE A 24 -11.47 -27.06 18.06
N VAL A 25 -11.09 -28.32 17.99
CA VAL A 25 -10.03 -28.92 18.82
C VAL A 25 -8.75 -29.21 18.03
N SER A 26 -8.88 -29.47 16.72
CA SER A 26 -7.77 -29.85 15.86
C SER A 26 -8.11 -29.67 14.37
N HIS A 27 -7.06 -29.46 13.57
CA HIS A 27 -7.08 -29.37 12.11
C HIS A 27 -6.52 -30.65 11.47
N LEU A 28 -6.57 -31.78 12.16
CA LEU A 28 -6.06 -33.05 11.65
C LEU A 28 -6.88 -33.50 10.44
N ASP A 29 -6.38 -33.19 9.26
CA ASP A 29 -7.01 -33.48 7.99
C ASP A 29 -6.03 -34.20 7.06
N PRO A 30 -6.02 -35.55 7.04
CA PRO A 30 -5.10 -36.32 6.21
C PRO A 30 -5.39 -36.15 4.71
N LEU A 31 -6.55 -35.62 4.32
CA LEU A 31 -6.94 -35.44 2.93
C LEU A 31 -6.79 -34.00 2.44
N SER A 32 -6.42 -33.06 3.31
CA SER A 32 -6.24 -31.64 2.99
C SER A 32 -7.46 -31.00 2.31
N LYS A 33 -8.65 -31.36 2.81
CA LYS A 33 -9.96 -30.87 2.35
C LYS A 33 -10.52 -29.71 3.19
N GLY A 34 -9.80 -29.26 4.22
CA GLY A 34 -10.24 -28.22 5.16
C GLY A 34 -11.12 -28.78 6.29
N ASP A 35 -10.99 -30.08 6.56
CA ASP A 35 -11.78 -30.76 7.58
C ASP A 35 -11.30 -30.40 8.98
N LEU A 36 -12.20 -30.48 9.96
CA LEU A 36 -11.96 -30.10 11.34
C LEU A 36 -12.37 -31.22 12.30
N GLU A 37 -11.60 -31.39 13.37
CA GLU A 37 -12.05 -32.10 14.55
C GLU A 37 -12.70 -31.10 15.52
N VAL A 38 -13.95 -31.36 15.91
CA VAL A 38 -14.74 -30.46 16.74
C VAL A 38 -15.39 -31.17 17.93
N GLU A 39 -15.58 -30.40 19.01
CA GLU A 39 -16.37 -30.80 20.17
C GLU A 39 -17.67 -29.99 20.22
N ILE A 40 -18.82 -30.66 20.31
CA ILE A 40 -20.12 -29.95 20.33
C ILE A 40 -20.40 -29.38 21.72
N LEU A 41 -20.71 -28.08 21.75
CA LEU A 41 -21.09 -27.37 22.97
C LEU A 41 -22.57 -27.68 23.30
N LYS A 42 -22.83 -28.21 24.50
CA LYS A 42 -24.20 -28.47 24.98
C LYS A 42 -24.82 -27.18 25.53
N THR A 43 -26.04 -26.84 25.11
CA THR A 43 -26.79 -25.68 25.60
C THR A 43 -27.60 -25.93 26.86
N THR A 44 -27.74 -27.19 27.31
CA THR A 44 -28.69 -27.59 28.36
C THR A 44 -28.07 -27.94 29.71
N THR A 45 -26.76 -27.79 29.89
CA THR A 45 -26.11 -28.05 31.18
C THR A 45 -25.47 -26.77 31.70
N SER A 46 -26.11 -26.16 32.70
CA SER A 46 -25.53 -25.09 33.50
C SER A 46 -24.43 -25.67 34.39
N GLY A 47 -23.21 -25.68 33.90
CA GLY A 47 -22.01 -26.12 34.60
C GLY A 47 -20.77 -25.71 33.82
N ASN A 48 -19.75 -25.23 34.53
CA ASN A 48 -18.48 -24.71 34.04
C ASN A 48 -17.56 -25.82 33.46
N ASP A 49 -18.12 -26.78 32.71
CA ASP A 49 -17.34 -27.86 32.12
C ASP A 49 -16.75 -27.38 30.80
N GLU A 50 -15.57 -26.75 30.88
CA GLU A 50 -14.83 -26.29 29.70
C GLU A 50 -14.40 -27.45 28.78
N GLU A 51 -14.49 -28.72 29.19
CA GLU A 51 -14.13 -29.90 28.37
C GLU A 51 -14.92 -31.14 28.82
N ALA A 52 -16.23 -31.17 28.54
CA ALA A 52 -17.12 -32.26 28.94
C ALA A 52 -16.96 -33.52 28.08
N ALA A 53 -15.75 -34.13 28.02
CA ALA A 53 -15.45 -35.43 27.40
C ALA A 53 -16.34 -35.74 26.17
N GLY A 54 -16.51 -34.73 25.31
CA GLY A 54 -17.43 -34.80 24.20
C GLY A 54 -16.79 -35.64 23.13
N GLN A 55 -17.56 -36.57 22.57
CA GLN A 55 -17.17 -37.30 21.37
C GLN A 55 -16.66 -36.30 20.33
N ILE A 56 -15.38 -36.41 19.98
CA ILE A 56 -14.75 -35.60 18.95
C ILE A 56 -15.32 -36.06 17.62
N LEU A 57 -15.79 -35.09 16.84
CA LEU A 57 -16.43 -35.35 15.56
C LEU A 57 -15.59 -34.75 14.45
N HIS A 58 -15.48 -35.52 13.37
CA HIS A 58 -14.88 -35.05 12.14
C HIS A 58 -15.95 -34.37 11.29
N VAL A 59 -15.77 -33.07 11.01
CA VAL A 59 -16.69 -32.29 10.19
C VAL A 59 -15.97 -31.77 8.95
N ARG A 60 -16.62 -31.91 7.80
CA ARG A 60 -16.05 -31.57 6.50
C ARG A 60 -16.20 -30.10 6.15
N TYR A 61 -15.28 -29.59 5.36
CA TYR A 61 -15.38 -28.26 4.77
C TYR A 61 -16.58 -28.16 3.82
N LEU A 62 -17.52 -27.25 4.11
CA LEU A 62 -18.56 -26.88 3.16
C LEU A 62 -18.15 -25.60 2.44
N SER A 63 -17.62 -25.73 1.21
CA SER A 63 -17.31 -24.55 0.40
C SER A 63 -18.60 -23.82 -0.02
N LEU A 64 -18.67 -22.52 0.23
CA LEU A 64 -19.77 -21.65 -0.21
C LEU A 64 -19.89 -21.60 -1.74
N PHE A 65 -18.75 -21.44 -2.43
CA PHE A 65 -18.67 -21.31 -3.88
C PHE A 65 -17.50 -22.15 -4.44
N GLY A 66 -17.57 -23.47 -4.31
CA GLY A 66 -16.56 -24.40 -4.81
C GLY A 66 -17.17 -25.54 -5.63
N GLY A 67 -16.46 -25.98 -6.67
CA GLY A 67 -16.92 -27.06 -7.54
C GLY A 67 -15.79 -27.84 -8.20
N GLN A 68 -16.16 -28.96 -8.81
CA GLN A 68 -15.28 -29.73 -9.70
C GLN A 68 -16.02 -30.07 -11.00
N THR A 69 -15.27 -30.19 -12.10
CA THR A 69 -15.80 -30.79 -13.32
C THR A 69 -16.10 -32.27 -13.10
N THR A 70 -17.06 -32.81 -13.85
CA THR A 70 -17.53 -34.19 -13.64
C THR A 70 -16.46 -35.20 -14.04
N VAL A 71 -16.21 -36.19 -13.18
CA VAL A 71 -15.34 -37.33 -13.50
C VAL A 71 -15.83 -38.12 -14.72
N ARG A 72 -17.13 -38.01 -15.06
CA ARG A 72 -17.72 -38.71 -16.21
C ARG A 72 -17.20 -38.23 -17.56
N ALA A 73 -16.64 -37.01 -17.62
CA ALA A 73 -16.06 -36.45 -18.83
C ALA A 73 -14.56 -36.78 -18.97
N ASN A 74 -13.95 -37.39 -17.94
CA ASN A 74 -12.55 -37.79 -18.00
C ASN A 74 -12.36 -38.95 -18.99
N SER A 75 -11.19 -38.99 -19.60
CA SER A 75 -10.74 -40.13 -20.41
C SER A 75 -9.42 -40.67 -19.87
N LYS A 76 -8.98 -41.82 -20.38
CA LYS A 76 -7.65 -42.37 -20.06
C LYS A 76 -6.52 -41.66 -20.81
N ASN A 77 -6.83 -40.66 -21.63
CA ASN A 77 -5.81 -39.92 -22.37
C ASN A 77 -5.11 -38.94 -21.43
N PRO A 78 -3.79 -38.72 -21.60
CA PRO A 78 -3.08 -37.70 -20.85
C PRO A 78 -3.56 -36.29 -21.22
N GLY A 79 -3.25 -35.32 -20.38
CA GLY A 79 -3.43 -33.90 -20.69
C GLY A 79 -4.60 -33.23 -19.98
N TYR A 80 -4.55 -31.90 -19.96
CA TYR A 80 -5.46 -31.04 -19.20
C TYR A 80 -6.93 -31.30 -19.52
N ALA A 81 -7.30 -31.43 -20.79
CA ALA A 81 -8.69 -31.59 -21.23
C ALA A 81 -9.36 -32.92 -20.81
N ASN A 82 -8.57 -33.92 -20.39
CA ASN A 82 -9.06 -35.27 -20.08
C ASN A 82 -9.18 -35.54 -18.56
N SER A 83 -8.98 -34.53 -17.72
CA SER A 83 -8.94 -34.64 -16.25
C SER A 83 -10.04 -33.83 -15.57
N GLN A 84 -10.20 -34.01 -14.25
CA GLN A 84 -11.07 -33.14 -13.45
C GLN A 84 -10.35 -31.82 -13.12
N MET A 85 -11.11 -30.73 -13.07
CA MET A 85 -10.66 -29.40 -12.68
C MET A 85 -11.50 -28.91 -11.50
N SER A 86 -10.85 -28.34 -10.48
CA SER A 86 -11.52 -27.67 -9.35
C SER A 86 -11.48 -26.14 -9.52
N TYR A 87 -12.46 -25.45 -8.94
CA TYR A 87 -12.55 -23.99 -8.95
C TYR A 87 -13.37 -23.49 -7.75
N GLY A 88 -13.16 -22.24 -7.35
CA GLY A 88 -13.95 -21.61 -6.31
C GLY A 88 -13.17 -20.84 -5.24
N MET A 89 -13.88 -20.48 -4.18
CA MET A 89 -13.28 -19.84 -3.00
C MET A 89 -12.73 -20.86 -2.01
N TRP A 90 -11.51 -20.61 -1.52
CA TRP A 90 -10.87 -21.39 -0.47
C TRP A 90 -10.49 -20.48 0.70
N PHE A 91 -11.22 -20.59 1.80
CA PHE A 91 -10.91 -19.86 3.02
C PHE A 91 -10.08 -20.74 3.95
N VAL A 92 -9.10 -20.10 4.62
CA VAL A 92 -8.26 -20.78 5.61
C VAL A 92 -9.13 -21.25 6.77
N PRO A 93 -9.05 -22.52 7.20
CA PRO A 93 -9.81 -22.98 8.35
C PRO A 93 -9.54 -22.12 9.61
N PRO A 94 -10.58 -21.76 10.37
CA PRO A 94 -10.47 -20.95 11.58
C PRO A 94 -9.58 -21.58 12.66
N ASP A 95 -9.00 -20.77 13.54
CA ASP A 95 -8.06 -21.23 14.58
C ASP A 95 -8.70 -22.16 15.62
N VAL A 96 -7.89 -23.04 16.22
CA VAL A 96 -8.33 -23.92 17.33
C VAL A 96 -8.92 -23.07 18.45
N GLY A 97 -10.03 -23.54 19.02
CA GLY A 97 -10.80 -22.79 20.01
C GLY A 97 -11.91 -21.92 19.41
N THR A 98 -11.89 -21.63 18.10
CA THR A 98 -12.97 -20.89 17.43
C THR A 98 -14.28 -21.66 17.49
N ARG A 99 -15.39 -20.94 17.67
CA ARG A 99 -16.74 -21.50 17.62
C ARG A 99 -17.23 -21.55 16.18
N VAL A 100 -17.73 -22.71 15.77
CA VAL A 100 -18.28 -22.94 14.42
C VAL A 100 -19.68 -23.52 14.51
N MET A 101 -20.50 -23.24 13.50
CA MET A 101 -21.77 -23.93 13.31
C MET A 101 -21.53 -25.19 12.48
N VAL A 102 -22.11 -26.31 12.92
CA VAL A 102 -22.01 -27.61 12.25
C VAL A 102 -23.38 -28.22 12.04
N VAL A 103 -23.54 -28.93 10.94
CA VAL A 103 -24.77 -29.66 10.56
C VAL A 103 -24.44 -31.11 10.26
N PHE A 104 -25.37 -32.01 10.58
CA PHE A 104 -25.26 -33.45 10.31
C PHE A 104 -26.40 -33.87 9.38
N VAL A 105 -26.04 -34.34 8.18
CA VAL A 105 -27.02 -34.80 7.19
C VAL A 105 -27.70 -36.07 7.71
N GLU A 106 -29.04 -36.07 7.72
CA GLU A 106 -29.87 -37.19 8.23
C GLU A 106 -29.51 -37.63 9.66
N GLY A 107 -28.99 -36.70 10.48
CA GLY A 107 -28.54 -37.00 11.85
C GLY A 107 -27.27 -37.86 11.94
N SER A 108 -26.60 -38.15 10.81
CA SER A 108 -25.40 -38.99 10.76
C SER A 108 -24.14 -38.20 11.09
N ILE A 109 -23.45 -38.59 12.17
CA ILE A 109 -22.16 -37.99 12.57
C ILE A 109 -21.05 -38.18 11.51
N ASN A 110 -21.19 -39.18 10.64
CA ASN A 110 -20.24 -39.45 9.55
C ASN A 110 -20.44 -38.53 8.33
N GLN A 111 -21.49 -37.72 8.35
CA GLN A 111 -21.83 -36.72 7.32
C GLN A 111 -21.98 -35.33 7.96
N GLY A 112 -21.02 -34.97 8.80
CA GLY A 112 -20.93 -33.64 9.40
C GLY A 112 -20.25 -32.62 8.46
N TYR A 113 -20.76 -31.40 8.44
CA TYR A 113 -20.17 -30.26 7.73
C TYR A 113 -20.12 -29.02 8.63
N TRP A 114 -19.04 -28.25 8.55
CA TRP A 114 -18.98 -26.93 9.17
C TRP A 114 -19.36 -25.86 8.15
N ILE A 115 -20.23 -24.93 8.54
CA ILE A 115 -20.93 -24.03 7.61
C ILE A 115 -20.67 -22.54 7.88
N GLY A 116 -19.97 -22.21 8.97
CA GLY A 116 -19.63 -20.84 9.31
C GLY A 116 -19.00 -20.71 10.69
N CYS A 117 -18.38 -19.55 10.94
CA CYS A 117 -17.79 -19.20 12.23
C CYS A 117 -18.78 -18.35 13.03
N VAL A 118 -18.87 -18.61 14.34
CA VAL A 118 -19.59 -17.74 15.28
C VAL A 118 -18.56 -16.77 15.86
N PRO A 119 -18.64 -15.47 15.55
CA PRO A 119 -17.69 -14.50 16.06
C PRO A 119 -17.81 -14.43 17.59
N ASP A 120 -16.67 -14.21 18.25
CA ASP A 120 -16.67 -13.89 19.66
C ASP A 120 -17.16 -12.47 19.88
N ASP A 121 -17.95 -12.29 20.94
CA ASP A 121 -18.48 -10.97 21.29
C ASP A 121 -17.32 -9.99 21.39
N TYR A 122 -17.48 -8.88 20.70
CA TYR A 122 -16.54 -7.76 20.69
C TYR A 122 -15.17 -8.00 20.03
N MET A 123 -14.97 -9.13 19.33
CA MET A 123 -13.72 -9.49 18.64
C MET A 123 -13.81 -9.33 17.12
N ASN A 124 -14.15 -8.13 16.65
CA ASN A 124 -14.27 -7.83 15.22
C ASN A 124 -13.79 -6.43 14.85
N PHE A 125 -12.94 -5.82 15.67
CA PHE A 125 -12.33 -4.53 15.39
C PHE A 125 -11.35 -4.62 14.20
N GLY A 126 -10.56 -5.69 14.13
CA GLY A 126 -9.54 -5.88 13.10
C GLY A 126 -10.08 -6.33 11.73
N VAL A 127 -11.38 -6.62 11.62
CA VAL A 127 -12.02 -7.11 10.39
C VAL A 127 -12.79 -5.97 9.72
N PRO A 128 -12.74 -5.82 8.38
CA PRO A 128 -12.02 -6.65 7.42
C PRO A 128 -10.59 -6.18 7.12
N SER A 129 -10.13 -5.09 7.75
CA SER A 129 -8.87 -4.44 7.36
C SER A 129 -7.62 -5.24 7.66
N GLY A 130 -7.65 -6.21 8.59
CA GLY A 130 -6.51 -7.07 8.93
C GLY A 130 -5.58 -6.47 9.98
N ASN A 131 -6.13 -5.83 11.02
CA ASN A 131 -5.42 -5.09 12.09
C ASN A 131 -4.71 -3.81 11.62
N TYR A 132 -5.31 -3.12 10.64
CA TYR A 132 -4.89 -1.79 10.18
C TYR A 132 -5.80 -0.66 10.66
N ALA A 133 -7.00 -1.00 11.17
CA ALA A 133 -7.87 -0.03 11.84
C ALA A 133 -7.11 0.65 12.98
N ALA A 134 -7.03 1.97 12.94
CA ALA A 134 -6.25 2.78 13.86
C ALA A 134 -7.15 3.60 14.78
N THR A 135 -6.73 3.73 16.03
CA THR A 135 -7.47 4.48 17.05
C THR A 135 -6.53 5.01 18.13
N THR A 136 -6.96 6.07 18.79
CA THR A 136 -6.37 6.60 20.02
C THR A 136 -6.60 5.68 21.23
N PHE A 137 -7.53 4.72 21.16
CA PHE A 137 -7.73 3.69 22.19
C PHE A 137 -6.71 2.55 22.08
N ASN A 138 -5.43 2.90 22.24
CA ASN A 138 -4.30 1.98 22.16
C ASN A 138 -3.41 2.05 23.41
N GLU A 139 -2.60 1.02 23.64
CA GLU A 139 -1.79 0.87 24.86
C GLU A 139 -0.52 1.75 24.93
N LEU A 140 -0.10 2.38 23.81
CA LEU A 140 1.18 3.11 23.73
C LEU A 140 1.02 4.62 23.76
N ASN A 141 0.00 5.17 23.08
CA ASN A 141 -0.17 6.62 22.93
C ASN A 141 -1.64 6.98 22.69
N ASN A 142 -2.28 7.57 23.70
CA ASN A 142 -3.69 7.98 23.64
C ASN A 142 -3.95 9.30 22.88
N ALA A 143 -2.91 9.96 22.37
CA ALA A 143 -3.02 11.15 21.53
C ALA A 143 -2.83 10.86 20.04
N LYS A 144 -2.31 9.67 19.69
CA LYS A 144 -2.04 9.27 18.29
C LYS A 144 -2.90 8.08 17.90
N LYS A 145 -3.46 8.12 16.70
CA LYS A 145 -4.13 6.96 16.11
C LYS A 145 -3.07 5.96 15.67
N LEU A 146 -3.07 4.77 16.27
CA LEU A 146 -2.16 3.69 15.92
C LEU A 146 -2.96 2.47 15.47
N PRO A 147 -2.48 1.70 14.47
CA PRO A 147 -3.06 0.40 14.15
C PRO A 147 -3.08 -0.51 15.37
N VAL A 148 -4.20 -1.15 15.64
CA VAL A 148 -4.39 -2.01 16.82
C VAL A 148 -4.94 -3.37 16.44
N THR A 149 -4.77 -4.33 17.34
CA THR A 149 -5.45 -5.64 17.29
C THR A 149 -6.74 -5.63 18.10
N GLU A 150 -7.39 -6.78 18.25
CA GLU A 150 -8.46 -6.95 19.24
C GLU A 150 -7.94 -6.71 20.66
N TYR A 151 -8.82 -6.26 21.57
CA TYR A 151 -8.45 -6.07 22.97
C TYR A 151 -8.31 -7.41 23.69
N ASN A 152 -7.45 -7.45 24.72
CA ASN A 152 -7.25 -8.66 25.51
C ASN A 152 -8.35 -8.78 26.59
N LYS A 153 -9.29 -9.72 26.41
CA LYS A 153 -10.40 -9.99 27.35
C LYS A 153 -9.98 -10.34 28.78
N LEU A 154 -8.76 -10.83 28.97
CA LEU A 154 -8.25 -11.18 30.30
C LEU A 154 -7.81 -9.93 31.09
N THR A 155 -7.25 -8.94 30.41
CA THR A 155 -6.66 -7.75 31.04
C THR A 155 -7.55 -6.51 30.95
N GLU A 156 -8.24 -6.33 29.83
CA GLU A 156 -9.14 -5.19 29.61
C GLU A 156 -10.55 -5.57 30.05
N LYS A 157 -11.05 -4.87 31.07
CA LYS A 157 -12.34 -5.13 31.73
C LYS A 157 -13.46 -4.20 31.25
N GLY A 158 -13.13 -3.26 30.37
CA GLY A 158 -14.04 -2.27 29.84
C GLY A 158 -14.17 -1.08 30.78
N ARG A 159 -13.85 0.10 30.26
CA ARG A 159 -14.04 1.37 30.98
C ARG A 159 -15.38 2.04 30.66
N THR A 160 -16.00 1.66 29.56
CA THR A 160 -17.23 2.25 29.04
C THR A 160 -18.19 1.15 28.58
N ALA A 161 -19.43 1.52 28.25
CA ALA A 161 -20.39 0.58 27.69
C ALA A 161 -20.07 0.20 26.24
N ASP A 162 -19.21 0.96 25.54
CA ASP A 162 -18.84 0.71 24.15
C ASP A 162 -17.48 0.01 24.03
N PRO A 163 -17.44 -1.27 23.61
CA PRO A 163 -16.20 -2.02 23.43
C PRO A 163 -15.26 -1.45 22.38
N THR A 164 -15.71 -0.54 21.49
CA THR A 164 -14.78 0.13 20.55
C THR A 164 -13.78 1.02 21.27
N GLN A 165 -14.10 1.48 22.48
CA GLN A 165 -13.26 2.39 23.27
C GLN A 165 -12.32 1.64 24.23
N PHE A 166 -12.36 0.31 24.26
CA PHE A 166 -11.48 -0.49 25.10
C PHE A 166 -10.03 -0.36 24.62
N ILE A 167 -9.07 -0.35 25.54
CA ILE A 167 -7.66 -0.20 25.18
C ILE A 167 -7.17 -1.47 24.51
N LYS A 168 -6.59 -1.30 23.33
CA LYS A 168 -6.13 -2.39 22.47
C LYS A 168 -4.60 -2.41 22.33
N PRO A 169 -4.00 -3.59 22.22
CA PRO A 169 -2.60 -3.70 21.86
C PRO A 169 -2.28 -3.12 20.49
N VAL A 170 -1.09 -2.52 20.36
CA VAL A 170 -0.65 -1.95 19.08
C VAL A 170 -0.21 -3.07 18.14
N SER A 171 -0.74 -3.02 16.93
CA SER A 171 -0.47 -4.00 15.87
C SER A 171 0.97 -3.83 15.34
N PRO A 172 1.66 -4.92 14.94
CA PRO A 172 2.95 -4.84 14.23
C PRO A 172 2.90 -3.97 12.95
N GLN A 173 1.70 -3.72 12.42
CA GLN A 173 1.48 -2.83 11.27
C GLN A 173 1.86 -1.37 11.55
N SER A 174 1.88 -0.95 12.82
CA SER A 174 2.39 0.38 13.20
C SER A 174 3.86 0.55 12.78
N THR A 175 4.70 -0.46 13.00
CA THR A 175 6.11 -0.45 12.58
C THR A 175 6.26 -0.47 11.07
N VAL A 176 5.39 -1.20 10.35
CA VAL A 176 5.38 -1.24 8.89
C VAL A 176 5.07 0.14 8.33
N LEU A 177 3.95 0.75 8.75
CA LEU A 177 3.56 2.09 8.30
C LEU A 177 4.58 3.16 8.70
N SER A 178 5.17 3.05 9.90
CA SER A 178 6.24 3.94 10.33
C SER A 178 7.44 3.87 9.37
N SER A 179 7.87 2.66 8.99
CA SER A 179 8.98 2.50 8.04
C SER A 179 8.66 3.00 6.63
N GLN A 180 7.37 2.96 6.25
CA GLN A 180 6.88 3.47 4.98
C GLN A 180 6.62 4.97 5.00
N GLY A 181 6.70 5.66 6.15
CA GLY A 181 6.36 7.08 6.27
C GLY A 181 4.85 7.40 6.30
N LEU A 182 4.01 6.37 6.43
CA LEU A 182 2.55 6.48 6.31
C LEU A 182 1.80 6.35 7.65
N LEU A 183 2.49 6.29 8.79
CA LEU A 183 1.82 6.09 10.08
C LEU A 183 0.87 7.24 10.48
N GLU A 184 1.17 8.45 10.00
CA GLU A 184 0.38 9.66 10.27
C GLU A 184 -0.38 10.12 9.02
N ASP A 185 -0.49 9.28 7.99
CA ASP A 185 -1.29 9.55 6.78
C ASP A 185 -2.61 8.75 6.88
N GLU A 186 -3.74 9.44 7.00
CA GLU A 186 -5.08 8.82 7.12
C GLU A 186 -5.72 8.46 5.78
N ILE A 187 -5.06 8.82 4.68
CA ILE A 187 -5.51 8.58 3.31
C ILE A 187 -4.78 7.35 2.77
N ARG A 188 -3.44 7.40 2.70
CA ARG A 188 -2.58 6.33 2.18
C ARG A 188 -2.22 5.30 3.25
N GLY A 189 -2.20 5.71 4.50
CA GLY A 189 -1.59 4.98 5.60
C GLY A 189 -2.59 4.26 6.49
N ILE A 190 -2.79 4.79 7.71
CA ILE A 190 -3.76 4.26 8.66
C ILE A 190 -5.19 4.37 8.11
N THR A 191 -6.11 3.59 8.67
CA THR A 191 -7.52 3.61 8.26
C THR A 191 -8.44 3.46 9.46
N SER A 192 -9.69 3.88 9.31
CA SER A 192 -10.79 3.55 10.23
C SER A 192 -11.58 2.30 9.81
N SER A 193 -11.29 1.70 8.65
CA SER A 193 -12.02 0.55 8.10
C SER A 193 -12.14 -0.62 9.09
N SER A 194 -13.30 -0.75 9.71
CA SER A 194 -13.60 -1.74 10.73
C SER A 194 -15.10 -2.03 10.74
N ALA A 195 -15.48 -3.28 10.94
CA ALA A 195 -16.86 -3.68 11.18
C ALA A 195 -17.47 -3.06 12.46
N ARG A 196 -16.67 -2.37 13.27
CA ARG A 196 -17.11 -1.64 14.47
C ARG A 196 -17.17 -0.12 14.31
N ARG A 197 -16.82 0.42 13.14
CA ARG A 197 -16.75 1.88 12.92
C ARG A 197 -18.13 2.54 13.02
N GLU A 198 -19.13 1.99 12.35
CA GLU A 198 -20.52 2.45 12.37
C GLU A 198 -21.51 1.28 12.39
N THR A 199 -22.80 1.58 12.50
CA THR A 199 -23.88 0.59 12.53
C THR A 199 -25.06 1.07 11.70
N PRO A 200 -25.46 0.37 10.63
CA PRO A 200 -24.79 -0.80 10.03
C PRO A 200 -23.42 -0.46 9.43
N SER A 201 -22.50 -1.43 9.36
CA SER A 201 -21.16 -1.24 8.76
C SER A 201 -21.24 -1.00 7.26
N SER A 202 -20.56 0.05 6.81
CA SER A 202 -20.29 0.44 5.42
C SER A 202 -18.96 -0.14 4.89
N VAL A 203 -18.27 -0.93 5.74
CA VAL A 203 -17.02 -1.60 5.38
C VAL A 203 -17.28 -3.08 5.06
N PHE A 204 -16.87 -3.49 3.86
CA PHE A 204 -16.87 -4.87 3.40
C PHE A 204 -15.44 -5.33 3.07
N GLY A 205 -15.15 -6.62 3.23
CA GLY A 205 -13.86 -7.14 2.80
C GLY A 205 -13.49 -8.49 3.38
N ILE A 206 -12.27 -8.90 3.06
CA ILE A 206 -11.68 -10.16 3.45
C ILE A 206 -10.28 -9.90 4.00
N SER A 207 -9.99 -10.42 5.19
CA SER A 207 -8.64 -10.49 5.75
C SER A 207 -8.23 -11.94 5.97
N THR A 208 -7.00 -12.26 5.61
CA THR A 208 -6.37 -13.54 5.94
C THR A 208 -5.76 -13.48 7.34
N PRO A 209 -5.67 -14.61 8.07
CA PRO A 209 -5.08 -14.63 9.41
C PRO A 209 -3.56 -14.45 9.40
N GLY A 210 -2.91 -14.79 8.28
CA GLY A 210 -1.45 -14.75 8.13
C GLY A 210 -0.70 -15.88 8.85
N PRO A 211 0.63 -15.89 8.81
CA PRO A 211 1.43 -16.97 9.37
C PRO A 211 1.45 -16.93 10.90
N LEU A 212 1.59 -18.11 11.52
CA LEU A 212 1.89 -18.22 12.94
C LEU A 212 3.28 -17.66 13.24
N ASP A 213 3.40 -16.94 14.35
CA ASP A 213 4.69 -16.55 14.90
C ASP A 213 5.34 -17.75 15.59
N LYS A 214 6.43 -18.24 15.02
CA LYS A 214 7.21 -19.38 15.55
C LYS A 214 8.49 -18.92 16.27
N ALA A 215 8.65 -17.63 16.54
CA ALA A 215 9.80 -17.11 17.27
C ALA A 215 9.88 -17.70 18.70
N PRO A 216 11.08 -17.82 19.28
CA PRO A 216 11.25 -18.20 20.68
C PRO A 216 10.44 -17.28 21.60
N GLY A 217 9.63 -17.86 22.50
CA GLY A 217 8.77 -17.11 23.41
C GLY A 217 7.40 -16.71 22.85
N SER A 218 7.11 -16.96 21.57
CA SER A 218 5.77 -16.73 21.00
C SER A 218 4.70 -17.57 21.74
N PRO A 219 3.53 -16.98 22.07
CA PRO A 219 2.44 -17.67 22.76
C PRO A 219 2.03 -18.98 22.08
N LYS A 220 1.70 -19.95 22.93
CA LYS A 220 1.23 -21.27 22.51
C LYS A 220 -0.15 -21.58 23.08
N THR A 221 -0.89 -22.43 22.39
CA THR A 221 -2.18 -22.97 22.83
C THR A 221 -2.15 -24.50 22.77
N ALA A 222 -3.03 -25.12 23.57
CA ALA A 222 -3.24 -26.56 23.52
C ALA A 222 -4.00 -26.93 22.22
N TYR A 223 -3.48 -27.94 21.52
CA TYR A 223 -4.03 -28.46 20.27
C TYR A 223 -4.23 -29.95 20.37
N GLY A 224 -5.37 -30.44 19.90
CA GLY A 224 -5.69 -31.86 19.87
C GLY A 224 -6.69 -32.30 20.93
N PRO A 225 -7.08 -33.59 20.85
CA PRO A 225 -8.09 -34.19 21.71
C PRO A 225 -7.70 -34.17 23.20
N LYS A 226 -8.70 -34.14 24.09
CA LYS A 226 -8.49 -34.24 25.53
C LYS A 226 -7.65 -35.47 25.88
N GLY A 227 -6.56 -35.27 26.63
CA GLY A 227 -5.62 -36.34 27.01
C GLY A 227 -4.46 -36.57 26.03
N ALA A 228 -4.49 -36.01 24.82
CA ALA A 228 -3.39 -36.06 23.85
C ALA A 228 -3.16 -34.68 23.19
N LYS A 229 -2.92 -33.67 24.04
CA LYS A 229 -2.71 -32.28 23.62
C LYS A 229 -1.24 -31.99 23.35
N ALA A 230 -0.96 -31.35 22.23
CA ALA A 230 0.33 -30.73 21.93
C ALA A 230 0.25 -29.22 22.15
N GLN A 231 1.40 -28.59 22.43
CA GLN A 231 1.49 -27.12 22.50
C GLN A 231 1.95 -26.56 21.16
N ILE A 232 1.08 -25.84 20.47
CA ILE A 232 1.37 -25.21 19.17
C ILE A 232 1.35 -23.69 19.30
N HIS A 233 2.06 -22.99 18.43
CA HIS A 233 1.98 -21.53 18.36
C HIS A 233 0.56 -21.06 18.01
N SER A 234 0.09 -20.02 18.68
CA SER A 234 -1.26 -19.44 18.48
C SER A 234 -1.23 -18.00 17.99
N MET A 235 -0.16 -17.26 18.28
CA MET A 235 -0.01 -15.88 17.80
C MET A 235 0.18 -15.85 16.28
N ARG A 236 -0.51 -14.92 15.62
CA ARG A 236 -0.38 -14.65 14.18
C ARG A 236 0.43 -13.36 13.96
N LEU A 237 1.23 -13.29 12.90
CA LEU A 237 2.00 -12.09 12.53
C LEU A 237 1.17 -11.03 11.76
N GLY A 238 -0.16 -11.15 11.76
CA GLY A 238 -1.08 -10.42 10.90
C GLY A 238 -1.13 -11.00 9.48
N GLY A 239 -2.11 -10.60 8.67
CA GLY A 239 -2.29 -11.10 7.30
C GLY A 239 -2.45 -10.01 6.25
N SER A 240 -2.90 -10.43 5.08
CA SER A 240 -3.25 -9.56 3.95
C SER A 240 -4.76 -9.32 3.90
N SER A 241 -5.18 -8.18 3.38
CA SER A 241 -6.57 -7.76 3.29
C SER A 241 -6.94 -7.20 1.92
N LEU A 242 -8.21 -7.37 1.56
CA LEU A 242 -8.93 -6.66 0.50
C LEU A 242 -10.15 -6.01 1.14
N VAL A 243 -10.21 -4.68 1.07
CA VAL A 243 -11.25 -3.87 1.72
C VAL A 243 -11.95 -3.01 0.68
N PHE A 244 -13.27 -2.98 0.77
CA PHE A 244 -14.17 -2.06 0.08
C PHE A 244 -14.84 -1.24 1.17
N ASP A 245 -14.58 0.05 1.18
CA ASP A 245 -15.04 0.96 2.22
C ASP A 245 -15.89 2.04 1.57
N ASP A 246 -17.17 2.10 1.91
CA ASP A 246 -18.10 3.11 1.38
C ASP A 246 -18.00 4.44 2.13
N GLY A 247 -17.03 4.59 3.04
CA GLY A 247 -16.66 5.83 3.71
C GLY A 247 -17.21 5.98 5.13
N ASP A 248 -16.58 6.87 5.91
CA ASP A 248 -17.00 7.31 7.24
C ASP A 248 -17.80 8.62 7.11
N ASP A 249 -19.11 8.51 7.26
CA ASP A 249 -20.04 9.64 7.15
C ASP A 249 -19.95 10.66 8.29
N LYS A 250 -19.21 10.34 9.36
CA LYS A 250 -18.95 11.29 10.47
C LYS A 250 -17.88 12.31 10.13
N HIS A 251 -17.07 12.04 9.11
CA HIS A 251 -16.01 12.91 8.64
C HIS A 251 -16.21 13.18 7.15
N LEU A 252 -16.67 14.38 6.82
CA LEU A 252 -17.02 14.75 5.45
C LEU A 252 -16.01 15.74 4.90
N ARG A 253 -15.44 15.47 3.71
CA ARG A 253 -14.50 16.40 3.09
C ARG A 253 -15.20 17.74 2.80
N LYS A 254 -14.53 18.86 3.06
CA LYS A 254 -15.11 20.21 2.89
C LYS A 254 -15.27 20.65 1.42
N GLY A 255 -14.53 20.04 0.51
CA GLY A 255 -14.63 20.32 -0.92
C GLY A 255 -13.94 19.26 -1.78
N ASP A 256 -14.01 19.40 -3.09
CA ASP A 256 -13.55 18.35 -4.02
C ASP A 256 -12.01 18.28 -4.06
N ALA A 257 -11.45 17.08 -4.20
CA ALA A 257 -10.00 16.84 -4.10
C ALA A 257 -9.15 17.65 -5.07
N GLY A 258 -9.65 17.96 -6.28
CA GLY A 258 -8.93 18.76 -7.27
C GLY A 258 -8.95 20.27 -7.03
N SER A 259 -9.80 20.78 -6.13
CA SER A 259 -9.99 22.23 -5.95
C SER A 259 -9.87 22.72 -4.51
N THR A 260 -10.00 21.82 -3.53
CA THR A 260 -10.03 22.16 -2.12
C THR A 260 -8.99 21.33 -1.38
N LYS A 261 -8.32 21.96 -0.41
CA LYS A 261 -7.38 21.31 0.52
C LYS A 261 -8.03 20.12 1.24
N SER A 262 -7.22 19.12 1.60
CA SER A 262 -7.69 17.97 2.38
C SER A 262 -8.01 18.38 3.81
N GLU A 263 -9.26 18.77 3.99
CA GLU A 263 -9.86 19.18 5.25
C GLU A 263 -11.23 18.54 5.37
N TYR A 264 -11.55 18.13 6.58
CA TYR A 264 -12.75 17.38 6.90
C TYR A 264 -13.56 18.10 7.96
N ALA A 265 -14.88 18.08 7.81
CA ALA A 265 -15.83 18.52 8.82
C ALA A 265 -16.23 17.32 9.69
N SER A 266 -16.21 17.50 11.00
CA SER A 266 -16.75 16.53 11.96
C SER A 266 -18.25 16.75 12.15
N VAL A 267 -19.04 15.82 11.61
CA VAL A 267 -20.51 15.85 11.71
C VAL A 267 -20.95 15.72 13.17
N GLU A 268 -20.27 14.87 13.94
CA GLU A 268 -20.57 14.66 15.37
C GLU A 268 -20.24 15.88 16.22
N ALA A 269 -19.26 16.70 15.82
CA ALA A 269 -18.98 17.99 16.46
C ALA A 269 -19.93 19.13 16.02
N GLY A 270 -20.88 18.84 15.12
CA GLY A 270 -21.85 19.81 14.62
C GLY A 270 -21.32 20.73 13.52
N GLU A 271 -20.18 20.41 12.90
CA GLU A 271 -19.65 21.14 11.75
C GLU A 271 -20.53 20.88 10.52
N LYS A 272 -20.82 21.95 9.74
CA LYS A 272 -21.82 21.93 8.65
C LYS A 272 -21.26 22.22 7.27
N ASP A 273 -19.95 22.44 7.17
CA ASP A 273 -19.23 22.79 5.95
C ASP A 273 -18.66 21.56 5.21
N GLY A 274 -18.97 20.34 5.68
CA GLY A 274 -18.65 19.09 4.99
C GLY A 274 -19.64 18.72 3.88
N LYS A 275 -19.15 18.13 2.79
CA LYS A 275 -19.99 17.64 1.70
C LYS A 275 -20.39 16.18 1.94
N VAL A 276 -21.69 15.91 2.02
CA VAL A 276 -22.26 14.58 2.30
C VAL A 276 -21.86 13.52 1.27
N ALA A 277 -21.62 13.93 0.02
CA ALA A 277 -21.18 13.02 -1.04
C ALA A 277 -19.68 12.67 -0.99
N LEU A 278 -18.94 13.19 0.00
CA LEU A 278 -17.50 13.01 0.14
C LEU A 278 -17.14 12.47 1.54
N PRO A 279 -17.57 11.26 1.92
CA PRO A 279 -17.22 10.66 3.21
C PRO A 279 -15.74 10.27 3.26
N MET A 280 -15.10 10.37 4.42
CA MET A 280 -13.68 10.04 4.57
C MET A 280 -13.42 8.54 4.35
N GLY A 281 -12.31 8.18 3.70
CA GLY A 281 -11.90 6.79 3.59
C GLY A 281 -12.66 5.94 2.57
N GLU A 282 -13.56 6.55 1.78
CA GLU A 282 -14.27 5.89 0.69
C GLU A 282 -13.26 5.36 -0.35
N SER A 283 -12.97 4.06 -0.28
CA SER A 283 -11.83 3.48 -0.99
C SER A 283 -11.90 1.98 -1.15
N ILE A 284 -11.16 1.49 -2.15
CA ILE A 284 -10.81 0.08 -2.29
C ILE A 284 -9.32 -0.07 -1.99
N ARG A 285 -8.98 -1.01 -1.09
CA ARG A 285 -7.60 -1.24 -0.66
C ARG A 285 -7.24 -2.71 -0.67
N LEU A 286 -6.24 -3.06 -1.47
CA LEU A 286 -5.52 -4.34 -1.39
C LEU A 286 -4.21 -4.11 -0.64
N ARG A 287 -3.99 -4.84 0.46
CA ARG A 287 -2.78 -4.69 1.26
C ARG A 287 -2.24 -6.03 1.73
N THR A 288 -0.93 -6.21 1.60
CA THR A 288 -0.24 -7.40 2.15
C THR A 288 0.22 -7.18 3.57
N ARG A 289 0.39 -8.25 4.35
CA ARG A 289 0.93 -8.22 5.72
C ARG A 289 2.19 -7.36 5.90
N THR A 290 3.06 -7.34 4.90
CA THR A 290 4.36 -6.64 4.96
C THR A 290 4.29 -5.20 4.44
N GLY A 291 3.15 -4.77 3.91
CA GLY A 291 2.89 -3.36 3.57
C GLY A 291 2.76 -3.03 2.09
N HIS A 292 2.88 -3.99 1.16
CA HIS A 292 2.56 -3.71 -0.26
C HIS A 292 1.10 -3.27 -0.37
N GLN A 293 0.84 -2.23 -1.15
CA GLN A 293 -0.48 -1.61 -1.23
C GLN A 293 -0.86 -1.25 -2.67
N ILE A 294 -2.14 -1.45 -2.98
CA ILE A 294 -2.87 -0.77 -4.04
C ILE A 294 -4.08 -0.13 -3.38
N LEU A 295 -4.23 1.18 -3.56
CA LEU A 295 -5.32 1.99 -3.02
C LEU A 295 -5.97 2.77 -4.16
N MET A 296 -7.29 2.72 -4.24
CA MET A 296 -8.11 3.56 -5.10
C MET A 296 -9.09 4.29 -4.18
N HIS A 297 -9.07 5.61 -4.16
CA HIS A 297 -9.79 6.43 -3.19
C HIS A 297 -10.70 7.42 -3.90
N ASN A 298 -12.01 7.35 -3.64
CA ASN A 298 -13.01 8.19 -4.30
C ASN A 298 -12.96 9.63 -3.75
N THR A 299 -13.01 9.80 -2.42
CA THR A 299 -13.04 11.12 -1.76
C THR A 299 -11.80 11.97 -2.01
N GLU A 300 -10.63 11.35 -1.99
CA GLU A 300 -9.34 12.00 -2.24
C GLU A 300 -8.96 11.96 -3.72
N ASP A 301 -9.79 11.33 -4.56
CA ASP A 301 -9.63 11.16 -6.00
C ASP A 301 -8.19 10.82 -6.39
N LEU A 302 -7.71 9.70 -5.84
CA LEU A 302 -6.35 9.23 -6.07
C LEU A 302 -6.23 7.71 -6.20
N ILE A 303 -5.19 7.31 -6.93
CA ILE A 303 -4.70 5.93 -6.99
C ILE A 303 -3.27 5.92 -6.47
N TYR A 304 -3.00 5.06 -5.48
CA TYR A 304 -1.67 4.92 -4.88
C TYR A 304 -1.21 3.46 -4.90
N ILE A 305 0.00 3.23 -5.39
CA ILE A 305 0.65 1.91 -5.39
C ILE A 305 2.01 2.03 -4.72
N GLY A 306 2.23 1.26 -3.66
CA GLY A 306 3.44 1.32 -2.83
C GLY A 306 4.01 -0.05 -2.50
N ASN A 307 5.35 -0.15 -2.46
CA ASN A 307 6.01 -1.37 -2.02
C ASN A 307 6.02 -1.50 -0.47
N ALA A 308 6.34 -2.70 0.04
CA ALA A 308 6.34 -2.96 1.49
C ALA A 308 7.22 -2.02 2.33
N LYS A 309 8.30 -1.46 1.76
CA LYS A 309 9.27 -0.65 2.50
C LYS A 309 9.04 0.86 2.36
N GLY A 310 8.11 1.31 1.49
CA GLY A 310 7.95 2.73 1.14
C GLY A 310 9.08 3.29 0.28
N THR A 311 9.97 2.43 -0.23
CA THR A 311 11.14 2.87 -1.03
C THR A 311 10.81 3.09 -2.50
N SER A 312 9.60 2.77 -2.93
CA SER A 312 9.09 3.07 -4.26
C SER A 312 7.57 3.17 -4.22
N TRP A 313 7.04 4.18 -4.91
CA TRP A 313 5.60 4.38 -5.04
C TRP A 313 5.26 5.16 -6.32
N ILE A 314 4.01 5.02 -6.76
CA ILE A 314 3.39 5.83 -7.81
C ILE A 314 2.03 6.32 -7.32
N GLU A 315 1.73 7.59 -7.60
CA GLU A 315 0.47 8.23 -7.29
C GLU A 315 -0.11 8.90 -8.53
N LEU A 316 -1.41 8.70 -8.76
CA LEU A 316 -2.22 9.46 -9.70
C LEU A 316 -3.23 10.27 -8.87
N SER A 317 -3.35 11.56 -9.11
CA SER A 317 -4.15 12.49 -8.30
C SER A 317 -5.18 13.28 -9.14
N SER A 318 -6.12 13.92 -8.44
CA SER A 318 -7.34 14.52 -9.01
C SER A 318 -7.12 15.47 -10.20
N ASN A 319 -6.11 16.34 -10.18
CA ASN A 319 -5.83 17.24 -11.31
C ASN A 319 -5.00 16.59 -12.44
N GLY A 320 -4.92 15.26 -12.47
CA GLY A 320 -4.22 14.52 -13.52
C GLY A 320 -2.71 14.50 -13.38
N LYS A 321 -2.15 14.83 -12.19
CA LYS A 321 -0.72 14.66 -11.94
C LYS A 321 -0.39 13.21 -11.63
N ILE A 322 0.78 12.80 -12.11
CA ILE A 322 1.40 11.52 -11.80
C ILE A 322 2.73 11.78 -11.12
N ASP A 323 2.90 11.24 -9.92
CA ASP A 323 4.13 11.32 -9.15
C ASP A 323 4.73 9.91 -9.02
N ILE A 324 6.02 9.77 -9.33
CA ILE A 324 6.74 8.50 -9.29
C ILE A 324 8.00 8.68 -8.46
N TYR A 325 8.15 7.85 -7.43
CA TYR A 325 9.34 7.82 -6.58
C TYR A 325 9.97 6.44 -6.58
N ALA A 326 11.30 6.39 -6.70
CA ALA A 326 12.10 5.20 -6.49
C ALA A 326 13.43 5.57 -5.84
N ARG A 327 13.77 4.88 -4.75
CA ARG A 327 15.01 5.14 -3.99
C ARG A 327 16.28 4.66 -4.71
N ASP A 328 16.17 3.58 -5.48
CA ASP A 328 17.32 2.94 -6.12
C ASP A 328 17.42 3.33 -7.59
N SER A 329 16.51 2.85 -8.44
CA SER A 329 16.49 3.16 -9.86
C SER A 329 15.11 2.97 -10.49
N ILE A 330 14.91 3.57 -11.67
CA ILE A 330 13.80 3.31 -12.59
C ILE A 330 14.44 2.89 -13.92
N SER A 331 13.98 1.77 -14.50
CA SER A 331 14.39 1.30 -15.82
C SER A 331 13.18 1.29 -16.74
N VAL A 332 13.32 1.88 -17.93
CA VAL A 332 12.27 1.97 -18.95
C VAL A 332 12.82 1.44 -20.27
N HIS A 333 12.12 0.50 -20.89
CA HIS A 333 12.49 -0.10 -22.17
C HIS A 333 11.24 -0.30 -23.03
N THR A 334 11.36 0.05 -24.32
CA THR A 334 10.35 -0.17 -25.35
C THR A 334 11.01 -0.86 -26.55
N GLU A 335 10.30 -1.77 -27.22
CA GLU A 335 10.82 -2.44 -28.43
C GLU A 335 10.73 -1.55 -29.67
N ASN A 336 9.77 -0.63 -29.68
CA ASN A 336 9.61 0.40 -30.71
C ASN A 336 9.94 1.76 -30.07
N ASP A 337 9.00 2.71 -30.10
CA ASP A 337 9.27 4.09 -29.70
C ASP A 337 9.07 4.34 -28.21
N LEU A 338 9.89 5.25 -27.66
CA LEU A 338 9.69 5.90 -26.36
C LEU A 338 9.57 7.40 -26.60
N ASN A 339 8.39 7.97 -26.35
CA ASN A 339 8.07 9.36 -26.66
C ASN A 339 7.84 10.17 -25.39
N PHE A 340 8.36 11.41 -25.36
CA PHE A 340 8.06 12.41 -24.36
C PHE A 340 7.58 13.69 -25.05
N THR A 341 6.44 14.23 -24.64
CA THR A 341 5.88 15.48 -25.15
C THR A 341 5.29 16.27 -24.00
N ALA A 342 5.59 17.57 -23.95
CA ALA A 342 5.01 18.49 -22.98
C ALA A 342 4.81 19.85 -23.64
N ASP A 343 3.67 20.50 -23.38
CA ASP A 343 3.35 21.80 -23.96
C ASP A 343 4.16 22.95 -23.35
N ARG A 344 4.69 22.76 -22.13
CA ARG A 344 5.52 23.75 -21.44
C ARG A 344 6.99 23.37 -21.41
N ASP A 345 7.38 22.48 -20.50
CA ASP A 345 8.79 22.13 -20.27
C ASP A 345 9.01 20.63 -20.12
N ILE A 346 10.16 20.15 -20.61
CA ILE A 346 10.76 18.87 -20.23
C ILE A 346 12.07 19.16 -19.52
N ASN A 347 12.21 18.72 -18.26
CA ASN A 347 13.40 18.93 -17.44
C ASN A 347 14.11 17.60 -17.16
N PHE A 348 15.37 17.48 -17.55
CA PHE A 348 16.24 16.35 -17.20
C PHE A 348 17.34 16.82 -16.25
N GLN A 349 17.46 16.17 -15.09
CA GLN A 349 18.49 16.47 -14.10
C GLN A 349 19.16 15.20 -13.61
N ALA A 350 20.50 15.20 -13.60
CA ALA A 350 21.32 14.14 -13.03
C ALA A 350 22.35 14.74 -12.07
N GLY A 351 22.58 14.08 -10.93
CA GLY A 351 23.58 14.53 -9.94
C GLY A 351 25.02 14.12 -10.29
N ARG A 352 25.24 13.33 -11.34
CA ARG A 352 26.56 12.89 -11.79
C ARG A 352 26.71 13.02 -13.31
N GLU A 353 26.24 12.02 -14.07
CA GLU A 353 26.40 11.99 -15.53
C GLU A 353 25.04 11.93 -16.23
N PHE A 354 24.95 12.55 -17.41
CA PHE A 354 23.90 12.32 -18.40
C PHE A 354 24.53 11.75 -19.66
N ASN A 355 24.17 10.52 -20.01
CA ASN A 355 24.75 9.81 -21.16
C ASN A 355 23.67 9.61 -22.23
N LEU A 356 23.96 10.02 -23.47
CA LEU A 356 23.10 9.81 -24.63
C LEU A 356 23.88 9.09 -25.73
N LYS A 357 23.33 7.99 -26.25
CA LYS A 357 23.93 7.21 -27.33
C LYS A 357 22.85 6.79 -28.33
N THR A 358 23.09 7.06 -29.60
CA THR A 358 22.24 6.65 -30.72
C THR A 358 23.08 5.92 -31.78
N ALA A 359 22.46 5.03 -32.55
CA ALA A 359 23.14 4.35 -33.67
C ALA A 359 23.18 5.21 -34.95
N SER A 360 22.22 6.13 -35.08
CA SER A 360 22.11 7.08 -36.19
C SER A 360 22.12 8.50 -35.60
N ASN A 361 21.13 9.33 -35.91
CA ASN A 361 21.18 10.76 -35.65
C ASN A 361 20.66 11.16 -34.26
N ILE A 362 21.20 12.25 -33.72
CA ILE A 362 20.56 13.08 -32.70
C ILE A 362 20.18 14.38 -33.39
N ASN A 363 18.89 14.72 -33.39
CA ASN A 363 18.39 15.96 -33.99
C ASN A 363 17.98 16.94 -32.87
N ILE A 364 18.45 18.20 -32.96
CA ILE A 364 18.12 19.27 -32.02
C ILE A 364 17.66 20.47 -32.84
N ASP A 365 16.39 20.85 -32.71
CA ASP A 365 15.79 22.01 -33.36
C ASP A 365 15.21 22.95 -32.30
N THR A 366 15.56 24.23 -32.35
CA THR A 366 15.09 25.25 -31.41
C THR A 366 14.79 26.54 -32.15
N ALA A 367 13.58 27.07 -32.01
CA ALA A 367 13.17 28.31 -32.68
C ALA A 367 13.88 29.57 -32.12
N ALA A 368 14.33 29.54 -30.87
CA ALA A 368 14.92 30.69 -30.19
C ALA A 368 16.43 30.54 -29.98
N SER A 369 16.86 29.69 -29.03
CA SER A 369 18.28 29.57 -28.70
C SER A 369 18.60 28.21 -28.09
N LEU A 370 19.68 27.60 -28.58
CA LEU A 370 20.40 26.55 -27.88
C LEU A 370 21.49 27.20 -26.99
N ARG A 371 21.43 26.99 -25.68
CA ARG A 371 22.46 27.48 -24.73
C ARG A 371 23.19 26.31 -24.10
N ALA A 372 24.52 26.29 -24.19
CA ALA A 372 25.37 25.29 -23.57
C ALA A 372 26.35 25.95 -22.59
N TYR A 373 26.19 25.67 -21.30
CA TYR A 373 27.13 26.06 -20.26
C TYR A 373 27.97 24.84 -19.86
N VAL A 374 29.29 24.94 -19.96
CA VAL A 374 30.23 23.89 -19.54
C VAL A 374 31.29 24.54 -18.66
N ALA A 375 31.38 24.10 -17.40
CA ALA A 375 32.20 24.77 -16.39
C ALA A 375 33.72 24.54 -16.57
N VAL A 376 34.10 23.46 -17.24
CA VAL A 376 35.49 23.07 -17.44
C VAL A 376 35.76 22.98 -18.95
N ASP A 377 35.66 21.78 -19.54
CA ASP A 377 36.02 21.56 -20.94
C ASP A 377 34.81 21.12 -21.76
N ASN A 378 34.64 21.75 -22.92
CA ASN A 378 33.77 21.23 -23.98
C ASN A 378 34.65 20.64 -25.09
N THR A 379 34.57 19.32 -25.27
CA THR A 379 35.29 18.60 -26.32
C THR A 379 34.32 18.16 -27.40
N ILE A 380 34.60 18.53 -28.65
CA ILE A 380 33.84 18.11 -29.83
C ILE A 380 34.80 17.41 -30.79
N THR A 381 34.50 16.15 -31.10
CA THR A 381 35.26 15.37 -32.08
C THR A 381 34.30 14.88 -33.17
N THR A 382 34.58 15.24 -34.41
CA THR A 382 33.88 14.74 -35.59
C THR A 382 34.85 13.95 -36.47
N LEU A 383 34.47 12.75 -36.91
CA LEU A 383 35.28 11.97 -37.87
C LEU A 383 35.11 12.47 -39.31
N GLY A 384 33.93 12.97 -39.63
CA GLY A 384 33.67 13.73 -40.84
C GLY A 384 33.78 15.23 -40.58
N ASN A 385 32.93 15.99 -41.25
CA ASN A 385 32.94 17.44 -41.15
C ASN A 385 32.29 17.94 -39.86
N LEU A 386 32.80 19.06 -39.35
CA LEU A 386 32.10 19.93 -38.41
C LEU A 386 31.72 21.21 -39.16
N ASP A 387 30.45 21.30 -39.55
CA ASP A 387 29.93 22.47 -40.28
C ASP A 387 29.27 23.46 -39.29
N ILE A 388 29.72 24.71 -39.31
CA ILE A 388 29.13 25.81 -38.53
C ILE A 388 28.65 26.88 -39.50
N ASN A 389 27.34 26.97 -39.68
CA ASN A 389 26.71 27.97 -40.55
C ASN A 389 25.87 28.94 -39.72
N THR A 390 26.27 30.21 -39.70
CA THR A 390 25.58 31.27 -38.98
C THR A 390 25.32 32.46 -39.90
N LEU A 391 24.11 33.02 -39.83
CA LEU A 391 23.77 34.26 -40.55
C LEU A 391 24.34 35.50 -39.87
N GLY A 392 24.47 35.45 -38.54
CA GLY A 392 25.09 36.48 -37.73
C GLY A 392 26.60 36.31 -37.62
N ALA A 393 27.19 36.93 -36.61
CA ALA A 393 28.62 36.79 -36.35
C ALA A 393 28.93 35.51 -35.56
N ASN A 394 30.01 34.81 -35.95
CA ASN A 394 30.71 33.89 -35.06
C ASN A 394 31.68 34.71 -34.19
N LYS A 395 31.59 34.56 -32.87
CA LYS A 395 32.50 35.21 -31.92
C LYS A 395 33.23 34.14 -31.13
N PHE A 396 34.56 34.22 -31.14
CA PHE A 396 35.43 33.41 -30.31
C PHE A 396 36.12 34.33 -29.31
N THR A 397 36.07 33.99 -28.02
CA THR A 397 36.80 34.71 -26.98
C THR A 397 37.55 33.69 -26.15
N ALA A 398 38.87 33.72 -26.26
CA ALA A 398 39.76 32.93 -25.44
C ALA A 398 40.45 33.83 -24.42
N GLY A 399 40.60 33.35 -23.18
CA GLY A 399 41.44 34.03 -22.17
C GLY A 399 42.94 33.84 -22.43
N THR A 400 43.31 32.89 -23.29
CA THR A 400 44.69 32.55 -23.65
C THR A 400 44.85 32.53 -25.18
N THR A 401 44.98 31.35 -25.80
CA THR A 401 45.20 31.18 -27.23
C THR A 401 43.93 30.74 -27.94
N THR A 402 43.85 31.07 -29.23
CA THR A 402 42.94 30.41 -30.17
C THR A 402 43.81 29.76 -31.21
N ASP A 403 43.99 28.46 -31.09
CA ASP A 403 44.87 27.69 -31.97
C ASP A 403 44.05 27.08 -33.11
N ILE A 404 44.51 27.29 -34.34
CA ILE A 404 43.91 26.72 -35.55
C ILE A 404 45.01 25.93 -36.27
N LEU A 405 44.79 24.63 -36.43
CA LEU A 405 45.68 23.76 -37.17
C LEU A 405 44.93 23.15 -38.35
N SER A 406 45.30 23.58 -39.55
CA SER A 406 44.85 22.98 -40.81
C SER A 406 46.02 22.19 -41.41
N THR A 407 45.83 20.90 -41.68
CA THR A 407 46.90 20.05 -42.24
C THR A 407 47.11 20.25 -43.74
N ASP A 408 46.08 20.73 -44.43
CA ASP A 408 46.13 21.11 -45.84
C ASP A 408 45.94 22.63 -45.96
N ASN A 409 44.78 23.10 -46.40
CA ASN A 409 44.52 24.52 -46.57
C ASN A 409 43.76 25.14 -45.40
N HIS A 410 44.23 26.31 -44.94
CA HIS A 410 43.43 27.25 -44.14
C HIS A 410 42.98 28.38 -45.06
N THR A 411 41.69 28.47 -45.35
CA THR A 411 41.14 29.43 -46.31
C THR A 411 40.29 30.47 -45.59
N GLU A 412 40.68 31.73 -45.70
CA GLU A 412 39.90 32.86 -45.21
C GLU A 412 39.41 33.70 -46.39
N THR A 413 38.15 34.10 -46.36
CA THR A 413 37.58 35.00 -47.37
C THR A 413 36.63 35.96 -46.69
N ALA A 414 36.94 37.24 -46.80
CA ALA A 414 36.13 38.33 -46.29
C ALA A 414 36.38 39.59 -47.12
N LYS A 415 35.54 40.62 -46.96
CA LYS A 415 35.84 41.95 -47.51
C LYS A 415 37.11 42.54 -46.88
N GLU A 416 37.29 42.30 -45.59
CA GLU A 416 38.44 42.75 -44.81
C GLU A 416 38.85 41.63 -43.84
N ILE A 417 40.15 41.38 -43.73
CA ILE A 417 40.75 40.46 -42.74
C ILE A 417 41.64 41.30 -41.84
N HIS A 418 41.35 41.26 -40.55
CA HIS A 418 41.99 42.07 -39.53
C HIS A 418 42.91 41.22 -38.66
N MET A 419 44.22 41.33 -38.84
CA MET A 419 45.22 40.67 -37.99
C MET A 419 45.80 41.70 -37.00
N ASN A 420 45.37 41.63 -35.74
CA ASN A 420 45.68 42.56 -34.63
C ASN A 420 44.97 43.94 -34.64
N GLY A 421 43.84 44.11 -35.35
CA GLY A 421 43.00 45.31 -35.15
C GLY A 421 41.93 45.54 -36.25
N PRO A 422 40.76 46.12 -35.92
CA PRO A 422 40.32 46.63 -34.62
C PRO A 422 40.02 45.52 -33.59
N GLN A 423 39.87 45.88 -32.31
CA GLN A 423 39.59 44.92 -31.25
C GLN A 423 38.32 44.09 -31.56
N ALA A 424 38.45 42.76 -31.55
CA ALA A 424 37.34 41.85 -31.81
C ALA A 424 36.26 41.93 -30.72
N ALA A 425 35.00 41.76 -31.11
CA ALA A 425 33.90 41.75 -30.16
C ALA A 425 33.90 40.47 -29.32
N THR A 426 33.76 40.62 -28.00
CA THR A 426 33.69 39.50 -27.05
C THR A 426 32.42 38.67 -27.22
N ALA A 427 32.55 37.33 -27.12
CA ALA A 427 31.44 36.38 -27.07
C ALA A 427 30.70 36.51 -25.73
N THR A 428 29.37 36.47 -25.77
CA THR A 428 28.55 36.57 -24.55
C THR A 428 28.51 35.22 -23.84
N ALA A 429 28.96 35.19 -22.58
CA ALA A 429 28.89 33.99 -21.76
C ALA A 429 27.43 33.66 -21.38
N THR A 430 27.06 32.38 -21.44
CA THR A 430 25.83 31.88 -20.84
C THR A 430 26.07 31.53 -19.37
N THR A 431 25.04 31.59 -18.53
CA THR A 431 25.10 31.21 -17.12
C THR A 431 24.46 29.83 -16.88
N PRO A 432 24.75 29.18 -15.74
CA PRO A 432 24.01 28.00 -15.29
C PRO A 432 22.50 28.26 -15.19
N LEU A 433 21.70 27.20 -15.28
CA LEU A 433 20.27 27.26 -14.99
C LEU A 433 20.03 27.58 -13.51
N SER A 434 18.99 28.36 -13.23
CA SER A 434 18.47 28.54 -11.88
C SER A 434 17.94 27.23 -11.32
N THR A 435 18.11 27.05 -10.01
CA THR A 435 17.64 25.88 -9.25
C THR A 435 16.77 26.32 -8.07
N HIS A 436 16.06 25.35 -7.50
CA HIS A 436 15.18 25.51 -6.35
C HIS A 436 15.59 24.59 -5.21
N LYS A 437 15.41 25.06 -3.99
CA LYS A 437 15.51 24.22 -2.81
C LYS A 437 14.16 23.56 -2.55
N LEU A 438 14.17 22.24 -2.45
CA LEU A 438 12.98 21.47 -2.09
C LEU A 438 12.90 21.36 -0.57
N PRO A 439 11.68 21.38 0.01
CA PRO A 439 11.53 21.07 1.42
C PRO A 439 12.01 19.65 1.69
N GLN A 440 12.75 19.50 2.78
CA GLN A 440 13.14 18.21 3.31
C GLN A 440 11.98 17.62 4.12
N ALA A 441 11.98 16.30 4.33
CA ALA A 441 11.00 15.62 5.15
C ALA A 441 10.80 16.34 6.51
N ALA A 442 9.56 16.37 6.99
CA ALA A 442 9.18 17.11 8.19
C ALA A 442 10.09 16.78 9.39
N SER A 443 10.42 17.81 10.17
CA SER A 443 11.27 17.69 11.36
C SER A 443 10.63 16.71 12.36
N GLY A 444 11.37 15.66 12.77
CA GLY A 444 10.91 14.67 13.76
C GLY A 444 10.62 13.26 13.20
N TYR A 445 10.57 13.07 11.88
CA TYR A 445 10.48 11.73 11.29
C TYR A 445 11.89 11.11 11.11
N THR A 446 12.25 10.15 11.95
CA THR A 446 13.44 9.32 11.73
C THR A 446 13.05 8.12 10.86
N SER A 447 13.18 8.26 9.54
CA SER A 447 13.00 7.12 8.65
C SER A 447 13.97 6.00 9.03
N ARG A 448 13.49 4.75 9.07
CA ARG A 448 14.37 3.55 9.11
C ARG A 448 15.36 3.54 7.93
N TYR A 449 15.00 4.25 6.88
CA TYR A 449 15.76 4.45 5.67
C TYR A 449 15.87 5.96 5.43
N PRO A 450 16.86 6.67 6.02
CA PRO A 450 16.95 8.12 5.88
C PRO A 450 16.81 8.50 4.40
N SER A 451 15.92 9.46 4.13
CA SER A 451 15.91 10.15 2.85
C SER A 451 17.34 10.60 2.63
N VAL A 452 17.98 10.11 1.57
CA VAL A 452 19.28 10.66 1.20
C VAL A 452 18.95 12.09 0.82
N ALA A 453 19.32 13.05 1.66
CA ALA A 453 19.41 14.44 1.24
C ALA A 453 20.42 14.42 0.09
N THR A 454 19.90 14.28 -1.12
CA THR A 454 20.70 14.28 -2.32
C THR A 454 20.98 15.73 -2.62
N ALA A 455 22.19 16.05 -3.10
CA ALA A 455 22.53 17.41 -3.54
C ALA A 455 21.49 18.00 -4.53
N ILE A 456 20.69 17.14 -5.18
CA ILE A 456 19.56 17.49 -6.04
C ILE A 456 18.42 18.17 -5.26
N ALA A 457 18.13 17.79 -4.01
CA ALA A 457 17.10 18.43 -3.20
C ALA A 457 17.45 19.88 -2.83
N ASP A 458 18.75 20.20 -2.71
CA ASP A 458 19.21 21.56 -2.44
C ASP A 458 19.35 22.43 -3.71
N ALA A 459 19.31 21.80 -4.89
CA ALA A 459 19.49 22.47 -6.19
C ALA A 459 18.70 21.76 -7.32
N SER A 460 17.38 21.69 -7.20
CA SER A 460 16.52 21.03 -8.19
C SER A 460 16.16 21.94 -9.37
N LEU A 461 16.05 21.40 -10.59
CA LEU A 461 15.45 22.12 -11.73
C LEU A 461 13.93 22.26 -11.59
N SER A 462 13.29 21.38 -10.81
CA SER A 462 11.85 21.35 -10.58
C SER A 462 11.53 21.89 -9.18
N LYS A 463 10.41 22.60 -9.03
CA LYS A 463 9.95 23.08 -7.70
C LYS A 463 9.31 22.00 -6.84
N ARG A 464 8.94 20.88 -7.48
CA ARG A 464 8.34 19.72 -6.84
C ARG A 464 8.98 18.47 -7.42
N LEU A 465 9.46 17.60 -6.54
CA LEU A 465 10.03 16.30 -6.87
C LEU A 465 9.53 15.29 -5.84
N PRO A 466 8.96 14.14 -6.27
CA PRO A 466 8.59 13.05 -5.38
C PRO A 466 9.75 12.61 -4.48
N GLN A 467 9.47 12.41 -3.18
CA GLN A 467 10.45 11.95 -2.19
C GLN A 467 9.92 10.74 -1.40
N HIS A 468 10.76 10.17 -0.53
CA HIS A 468 10.29 9.18 0.43
C HIS A 468 9.22 9.79 1.34
N GLU A 469 8.21 9.00 1.66
CA GLU A 469 7.15 9.39 2.59
C GLU A 469 7.69 9.63 4.01
N PRO A 470 7.11 10.53 4.82
CA PRO A 470 6.01 11.41 4.47
C PRO A 470 6.48 12.52 3.51
N TRP A 471 5.84 12.62 2.35
CA TRP A 471 6.15 13.65 1.35
C TRP A 471 5.14 14.79 1.45
N THR A 472 5.59 15.97 1.82
CA THR A 472 4.69 17.10 2.13
C THR A 472 4.14 17.82 0.90
N HIS A 473 4.48 17.36 -0.31
CA HIS A 473 4.09 18.00 -1.57
C HIS A 473 3.13 17.15 -2.42
N HIS A 474 2.41 16.20 -1.81
CA HIS A 474 1.30 15.53 -2.48
C HIS A 474 0.25 16.55 -2.94
N GLU A 475 -0.23 16.38 -4.18
CA GLU A 475 -1.29 17.25 -4.69
C GLU A 475 -2.57 17.12 -3.85
N SER A 476 -2.90 15.89 -3.44
CA SER A 476 -4.13 15.59 -2.69
C SER A 476 -4.22 16.34 -1.35
N MET A 477 -3.09 16.77 -0.79
CA MET A 477 -3.07 17.53 0.46
C MET A 477 -3.60 18.94 0.24
N ASP A 478 -3.12 19.63 -0.80
CA ASP A 478 -3.59 20.97 -1.18
C ASP A 478 -3.41 21.20 -2.69
N PRO A 479 -4.45 20.96 -3.51
CA PRO A 479 -4.35 21.13 -4.96
C PRO A 479 -4.11 22.59 -5.37
N THR A 480 -4.46 23.55 -4.52
CA THR A 480 -4.36 24.99 -4.82
C THR A 480 -2.93 25.50 -4.74
N VAL A 481 -2.03 24.76 -4.07
CA VAL A 481 -0.61 25.09 -3.94
C VAL A 481 0.19 24.51 -5.10
N PHE A 482 -0.20 23.35 -5.63
CA PHE A 482 0.54 22.62 -6.65
C PHE A 482 0.00 22.85 -8.07
N VAL A 483 -0.60 24.00 -8.34
CA VAL A 483 -1.07 24.38 -9.69
C VAL A 483 0.10 24.71 -10.63
N ASP A 484 -0.14 24.61 -11.94
CA ASP A 484 0.84 24.82 -13.01
C ASP A 484 1.64 26.12 -12.91
N THR A 485 0.99 27.24 -12.58
CA THR A 485 1.57 28.57 -12.40
C THR A 485 2.49 28.66 -11.17
N LYS A 486 2.20 27.89 -10.12
CA LYS A 486 3.01 27.83 -8.90
C LYS A 486 4.18 26.86 -9.02
N THR A 487 3.99 25.76 -9.75
CA THR A 487 5.03 24.75 -9.98
C THR A 487 5.94 25.09 -11.17
N ASP A 488 5.68 26.20 -11.88
CA ASP A 488 6.55 26.72 -12.93
C ASP A 488 7.96 27.00 -12.39
N ARG A 489 9.00 26.48 -13.05
CA ARG A 489 10.40 26.71 -12.63
C ARG A 489 10.85 28.17 -12.70
N THR A 490 10.18 28.98 -13.51
CA THR A 490 10.47 30.42 -13.60
C THR A 490 9.84 31.22 -12.45
N ASN A 491 8.88 30.63 -11.74
CA ASN A 491 8.27 31.25 -10.58
C ASN A 491 9.22 31.15 -9.38
N THR A 492 9.59 32.32 -8.83
CA THR A 492 10.55 32.45 -7.73
C THR A 492 9.97 32.14 -6.34
N GLU A 493 8.66 32.06 -6.17
CA GLU A 493 8.04 31.78 -4.87
C GLU A 493 8.29 30.33 -4.45
N GLU A 494 8.74 30.08 -3.23
CA GLU A 494 8.92 28.70 -2.74
C GLU A 494 7.57 28.01 -2.51
N LEU A 495 7.52 26.70 -2.77
CA LEU A 495 6.34 25.91 -2.44
C LEU A 495 6.35 25.56 -0.94
N PRO A 496 5.27 25.82 -0.20
CA PRO A 496 5.19 25.51 1.22
C PRO A 496 5.06 24.01 1.46
N ALA A 497 5.81 23.50 2.45
CA ALA A 497 5.60 22.16 2.99
C ALA A 497 4.21 22.07 3.63
N GLN A 498 3.40 21.10 3.20
CA GLN A 498 2.09 20.85 3.78
C GLN A 498 2.20 20.03 5.08
N THR A 499 1.27 20.27 6.00
CA THR A 499 1.08 19.44 7.20
C THR A 499 -0.13 18.56 6.99
N VAL A 500 -0.05 17.28 7.37
CA VAL A 500 -1.19 16.36 7.29
C VAL A 500 -2.25 16.79 8.30
N ALA A 501 -3.46 17.09 7.82
CA ALA A 501 -4.61 17.35 8.67
C ALA A 501 -5.17 16.02 9.15
N LEU A 502 -5.07 15.76 10.46
CA LEU A 502 -5.64 14.56 11.08
C LEU A 502 -7.07 14.82 11.52
N THR A 503 -7.95 13.88 11.22
CA THR A 503 -9.35 13.92 11.66
C THR A 503 -9.48 13.51 13.13
N VAL A 504 -10.67 13.71 13.71
CA VAL A 504 -10.97 13.16 15.04
C VAL A 504 -11.04 11.64 14.94
N ASP A 505 -10.76 10.94 16.04
CA ASP A 505 -10.89 9.49 16.10
C ASP A 505 -12.38 9.09 16.07
N THR A 506 -12.82 8.51 14.95
CA THR A 506 -14.21 8.04 14.73
C THR A 506 -14.69 7.03 15.78
N PHE A 507 -13.78 6.31 16.45
CA PHE A 507 -14.13 5.36 17.48
C PHE A 507 -14.44 6.00 18.84
N LYS A 508 -14.23 7.33 18.99
CA LYS A 508 -14.68 8.08 20.17
C LYS A 508 -16.20 8.17 20.25
N LYS A 509 -16.89 8.28 19.11
CA LYS A 509 -18.36 8.35 18.96
C LYS A 509 -19.02 9.43 19.85
N GLY A 510 -19.29 10.60 19.27
CA GLY A 510 -20.04 11.68 19.94
C GLY A 510 -19.29 12.40 21.06
N GLN A 511 -17.95 12.39 21.04
CA GLN A 511 -17.07 13.08 22.00
C GLN A 511 -16.00 13.93 21.31
#